data_AF-X6EZW6-F1
#
_entry.id   AF-X6EZW6-F1
#
_cell.length_a   1.000
_cell.length_b   1.000
_cell.length_c   1.000
_cell.angle_alpha   90.00
_cell.angle_beta   90.00
_cell.angle_gamma   90.00
#
_symmetry.space_group_name_H-M   'P 1'
#
loop_
_entity.id
_entity.type
_entity.pdbx_description
1 polymer ?
#
loop_
_entity_poly.entity_id
_entity_poly.type
_entity_poly.pdbx_seq_one_letter_code
_entity_poly.pdbx_strand_id
1 'polypeptide(L)'
;MKIALDTNILAYAEGVNGAEKRDIVLELLRDLRQDDAVIPVQVLGELFKVLVRKAGRPPLEARDALLSWSDAFSVAATTQDVMMMAADLATDHRLSIWDSVVLSTASQAGCRLLVSEDLQDGFTWGAVTVVSPFAAPRHPLLDALAGKSGD
;
A
#
# COMPACT_ATOMS: atom_id res chain seq x y z
N MET A 1 -6.70 4.13 -13.24
CA MET A 1 -6.53 5.06 -12.09
C MET A 1 -5.55 4.36 -11.19
N LYS A 2 -4.45 5.02 -10.81
CA LYS A 2 -3.37 4.34 -10.10
C LYS A 2 -3.58 4.36 -8.59
N ILE A 3 -3.33 3.26 -7.92
CA ILE A 3 -3.42 3.13 -6.46
C ILE A 3 -2.05 2.79 -5.87
N ALA A 4 -1.83 3.15 -4.62
CA ALA A 4 -0.68 2.71 -3.84
C ALA A 4 -1.10 1.65 -2.83
N LEU A 5 -0.23 0.68 -2.57
CA LEU A 5 -0.42 -0.37 -1.58
C LEU A 5 0.49 -0.13 -0.38
N ASP A 6 -0.09 -0.21 0.82
CA ASP A 6 0.62 -0.09 2.09
C ASP A 6 1.14 -1.44 2.61
N THR A 7 2.02 -1.41 3.62
CA THR A 7 2.66 -2.59 4.22
C THR A 7 1.67 -3.59 4.79
N ASN A 8 0.62 -3.13 5.49
CA ASN A 8 -0.39 -4.03 6.05
C ASN A 8 -1.11 -4.84 4.94
N ILE A 9 -1.40 -4.22 3.79
CA ILE A 9 -2.05 -4.88 2.66
C ILE A 9 -1.17 -5.99 2.10
N LEU A 10 0.11 -5.72 1.83
CA LEU A 10 1.01 -6.77 1.33
C LEU A 10 1.22 -7.88 2.38
N ALA A 11 1.33 -7.53 3.66
CA ALA A 11 1.46 -8.51 4.73
C ALA A 11 0.23 -9.44 4.80
N TYR A 12 -0.98 -8.91 4.62
CA TYR A 12 -2.20 -9.71 4.62
C TYR A 12 -2.30 -10.61 3.39
N ALA A 13 -1.92 -10.13 2.21
CA ALA A 13 -1.82 -10.97 1.02
C ALA A 13 -0.84 -12.14 1.22
N GLU A 14 0.24 -11.92 1.97
CA GLU A 14 1.20 -12.95 2.39
C GLU A 14 0.69 -13.88 3.52
N GLY A 15 -0.57 -13.72 3.95
CA GLY A 15 -1.21 -14.55 4.97
C GLY A 15 -0.87 -14.17 6.41
N VAL A 16 -0.23 -13.02 6.65
CA VAL A 16 -0.08 -12.47 8.00
C VAL A 16 -1.46 -12.05 8.52
N ASN A 17 -1.73 -12.25 9.82
CA ASN A 17 -2.99 -11.89 10.47
C ASN A 17 -4.26 -12.66 10.01
N GLY A 18 -4.11 -13.84 9.39
CA GLY A 18 -5.20 -14.81 9.20
C GLY A 18 -5.91 -14.75 7.85
N ALA A 19 -6.76 -15.74 7.60
CA ALA A 19 -7.36 -15.99 6.28
C ALA A 19 -8.39 -14.92 5.87
N GLU A 20 -9.17 -14.38 6.80
CA GLU A 20 -10.21 -13.39 6.50
C GLU A 20 -9.64 -12.14 5.84
N LYS A 21 -8.62 -11.51 6.47
CA LYS A 21 -7.96 -10.32 5.90
C LYS A 21 -7.25 -10.63 4.60
N ARG A 22 -6.59 -11.79 4.52
CA ARG A 22 -5.93 -12.25 3.30
C ARG A 22 -6.93 -12.34 2.16
N ASP A 23 -8.06 -12.99 2.36
CA ASP A 23 -9.02 -13.27 1.29
C ASP A 23 -9.65 -11.96 0.76
N ILE A 24 -9.96 -11.00 1.65
CA ILE A 24 -10.42 -9.65 1.28
C ILE A 24 -9.37 -8.92 0.44
N VAL A 25 -8.11 -8.94 0.87
CA VAL A 25 -7.03 -8.27 0.13
C VAL A 25 -6.75 -8.95 -1.20
N LEU A 26 -6.71 -10.28 -1.25
CA LEU A 26 -6.51 -11.01 -2.50
C LEU A 26 -7.65 -10.78 -3.49
N GLU A 27 -8.89 -10.63 -3.02
CA GLU A 27 -10.00 -10.23 -3.86
C GLU A 27 -9.82 -8.81 -4.42
N LEU A 28 -9.40 -7.85 -3.60
CA LEU A 28 -9.09 -6.48 -4.07
C LEU A 28 -7.97 -6.45 -5.11
N LEU A 29 -6.93 -7.26 -4.93
CA LEU A 29 -5.76 -7.26 -5.81
C LEU A 29 -5.97 -8.07 -7.10
N ARG A 30 -6.95 -8.98 -7.13
CA ARG A 30 -7.15 -9.94 -8.23
C ARG A 30 -7.24 -9.30 -9.60
N ASP A 31 -7.92 -8.16 -9.68
CA ASP A 31 -8.21 -7.52 -10.96
C ASP A 31 -7.28 -6.33 -11.27
N LEU A 32 -6.30 -6.07 -10.41
CA LEU A 32 -5.34 -5.00 -10.64
C LEU A 32 -4.29 -5.44 -11.66
N ARG A 33 -4.14 -4.64 -12.72
CA ARG A 33 -3.03 -4.81 -13.65
C ARG A 33 -1.76 -4.20 -13.04
N GLN A 34 -0.60 -4.62 -13.56
CA GLN A 34 0.71 -4.15 -13.10
C GLN A 34 0.84 -2.61 -13.06
N ASP A 35 0.22 -1.90 -14.01
CA ASP A 35 0.27 -0.43 -14.11
C ASP A 35 -0.79 0.30 -13.26
N ASP A 36 -1.79 -0.43 -12.76
CA ASP A 36 -2.88 0.12 -11.95
C ASP A 36 -2.49 0.27 -10.47
N ALA A 37 -1.42 -0.39 -10.03
CA ALA A 37 -0.92 -0.32 -8.67
C ALA A 37 0.57 0.04 -8.61
N VAL A 38 0.92 0.74 -7.53
CA VAL A 38 2.28 1.10 -7.17
C VAL A 38 2.59 0.66 -5.74
N ILE A 39 3.79 0.14 -5.54
CA ILE A 39 4.33 -0.16 -4.22
C ILE A 39 5.44 0.85 -3.93
N PRO A 40 5.27 1.76 -2.96
CA PRO A 40 6.39 2.56 -2.46
C PRO A 40 7.52 1.64 -1.98
N VAL A 41 8.76 1.87 -2.37
CA VAL A 41 9.89 0.95 -2.05
C VAL A 41 10.08 0.75 -0.54
N GLN A 42 9.72 1.74 0.27
CA GLN A 42 9.69 1.65 1.72
C GLN A 42 8.80 0.50 2.22
N VAL A 43 7.65 0.27 1.58
CA VAL A 43 6.70 -0.80 1.90
C VAL A 43 7.35 -2.18 1.74
N LEU A 44 8.23 -2.36 0.75
CA LEU A 44 8.97 -3.63 0.57
C LEU A 44 9.92 -3.89 1.75
N GLY A 45 10.63 -2.87 2.21
CA GLY A 45 11.52 -2.98 3.37
C GLY A 45 10.76 -3.31 4.66
N GLU A 46 9.60 -2.69 4.86
CA GLU A 46 8.73 -2.97 5.99
C GLU A 46 8.10 -4.36 5.91
N LEU A 47 7.66 -4.78 4.72
CA LEU A 47 7.16 -6.13 4.47
C LEU A 47 8.20 -7.18 4.83
N PHE A 48 9.46 -7.02 4.40
CA PHE A 48 10.54 -7.95 4.76
C PHE A 48 10.66 -8.10 6.28
N LYS A 49 10.65 -6.97 7.02
CA LYS A 49 10.70 -6.97 8.48
C LYS A 49 9.50 -7.70 9.08
N VAL A 50 8.30 -7.51 8.54
CA VAL A 50 7.08 -8.20 8.99
C VAL A 50 7.16 -9.71 8.71
N LEU A 51 7.55 -10.12 7.51
CA LEU A 51 7.65 -11.54 7.14
C LEU A 51 8.67 -12.29 8.01
N VAL A 52 9.83 -11.68 8.25
CA VAL A 52 10.86 -12.30 9.10
C VAL A 52 10.46 -12.30 10.58
N ARG A 53 10.05 -11.15 11.12
CA ARG A 53 9.83 -11.02 12.58
C ARG A 53 8.50 -11.57 13.05
N LYS A 54 7.43 -11.35 12.27
CA LYS A 54 6.06 -11.68 12.68
C LYS A 54 5.59 -13.00 12.09
N ALA A 55 5.89 -13.27 10.81
CA ALA A 55 5.52 -14.55 10.18
C ALA A 55 6.59 -15.65 10.37
N GLY A 56 7.75 -15.32 10.94
CA GLY A 56 8.82 -16.30 11.21
C GLY A 56 9.46 -16.88 9.96
N ARG A 57 9.29 -16.24 8.78
CA ARG A 57 9.84 -16.74 7.53
C ARG A 57 11.37 -16.61 7.50
N PRO A 58 12.09 -17.56 6.88
CA PRO A 58 13.49 -17.39 6.56
C PRO A 58 13.74 -16.11 5.74
N PRO A 59 14.85 -15.38 5.97
CA PRO A 59 15.19 -14.19 5.20
C PRO A 59 15.20 -14.37 3.68
N LEU A 60 15.58 -15.57 3.20
CA LEU A 60 15.57 -15.90 1.78
C LEU A 60 14.14 -15.89 1.20
N GLU A 61 13.20 -16.54 1.88
CA GLU A 61 11.79 -16.56 1.48
C GLU A 61 11.16 -15.17 1.53
N ALA A 62 11.52 -14.36 2.54
CA ALA A 62 11.06 -12.98 2.61
C ALA A 62 11.61 -12.15 1.43
N ARG A 63 12.87 -12.34 1.05
CA ARG A 63 13.47 -11.68 -0.11
C ARG A 63 12.80 -12.11 -1.42
N ASP A 64 12.43 -13.39 -1.56
CA ASP A 64 11.75 -13.87 -2.77
C ASP A 64 10.32 -13.32 -2.87
N ALA A 65 9.63 -13.12 -1.74
CA ALA A 65 8.36 -12.38 -1.71
C ALA A 65 8.53 -10.95 -2.22
N LEU A 66 9.56 -10.23 -1.77
CA LEU A 66 9.86 -8.86 -2.24
C LEU A 66 10.05 -8.80 -3.77
N LEU A 67 10.74 -9.79 -4.35
CA LEU A 67 10.85 -9.89 -5.81
C LEU A 67 9.50 -10.10 -6.47
N SER A 68 8.70 -11.05 -5.98
CA SER A 68 7.38 -11.33 -6.54
C SER A 68 6.48 -10.10 -6.58
N TRP A 69 6.51 -9.27 -5.52
CA TRP A 69 5.77 -8.01 -5.48
C TRP A 69 6.33 -6.96 -6.45
N SER A 70 7.65 -6.90 -6.59
CA SER A 70 8.32 -5.96 -7.51
C SER A 70 8.11 -6.33 -8.99
N ASP A 71 7.91 -7.62 -9.28
CA ASP A 71 7.59 -8.12 -10.62
C ASP A 71 6.10 -7.92 -10.95
N ALA A 72 5.22 -8.02 -9.93
CA ALA A 72 3.77 -7.90 -10.11
C ALA A 72 3.29 -6.45 -10.28
N PHE A 73 3.95 -5.47 -9.64
CA PHE A 73 3.52 -4.07 -9.63
C PHE A 73 4.69 -3.10 -9.75
N SER A 74 4.42 -1.90 -10.27
CA SER A 74 5.42 -0.84 -10.35
C SER A 74 5.92 -0.44 -8.94
N VAL A 75 7.24 -0.35 -8.76
CA VAL A 75 7.84 0.12 -7.50
C VAL A 75 8.25 1.58 -7.62
N ALA A 76 7.81 2.43 -6.69
CA ALA A 76 8.16 3.84 -6.66
C ALA A 76 9.26 4.12 -5.62
N ALA A 77 10.30 4.84 -6.01
CA ALA A 77 11.45 5.14 -5.16
C ALA A 77 11.14 6.27 -4.15
N THR A 78 11.74 6.18 -2.97
CA THR A 78 11.80 7.29 -2.01
C THR A 78 12.97 8.20 -2.39
N THR A 79 12.69 9.34 -3.03
CA THR A 79 13.71 10.33 -3.38
C THR A 79 13.92 11.35 -2.24
N GLN A 80 14.95 12.20 -2.35
CA GLN A 80 15.15 13.30 -1.41
C GLN A 80 13.93 14.24 -1.37
N ASP A 81 13.31 14.53 -2.51
CA ASP A 81 12.11 15.38 -2.59
C ASP A 81 10.92 14.73 -1.85
N VAL A 82 10.74 13.42 -2.01
CA VAL A 82 9.73 12.65 -1.26
C VAL A 82 9.98 12.76 0.25
N MET A 83 11.25 12.67 0.69
CA MET A 83 11.59 12.80 2.10
C MET A 83 11.26 14.18 2.66
N MET A 84 11.51 15.25 1.90
CA MET A 84 11.15 16.61 2.33
C MET A 84 9.63 16.80 2.38
N MET A 85 8.91 16.34 1.35
CA MET A 85 7.44 16.33 1.35
C MET A 85 6.86 15.54 2.53
N ALA A 86 7.46 14.40 2.86
CA ALA A 86 7.06 13.58 4.00
C ALA A 86 7.34 14.27 5.35
N ALA A 87 8.43 15.02 5.47
CA ALA A 87 8.72 15.78 6.68
C ALA A 87 7.70 16.92 6.89
N ASP A 88 7.32 17.62 5.83
CA ASP A 88 6.28 18.65 5.87
C ASP A 88 4.93 18.02 6.27
N LEU A 89 4.54 16.94 5.59
CA LEU A 89 3.31 16.18 5.88
C LEU A 89 3.26 15.67 7.33
N ALA A 90 4.36 15.08 7.83
CA ALA A 90 4.45 14.61 9.22
C ALA A 90 4.31 15.77 10.22
N THR A 91 4.86 16.94 9.90
CA THR A 91 4.80 18.13 10.75
C THR A 91 3.38 18.71 10.78
N ASP A 92 2.77 18.91 9.62
CA ASP A 92 1.48 19.58 9.48
C ASP A 92 0.31 18.70 9.94
N HIS A 93 0.41 17.39 9.74
CA HIS A 93 -0.68 16.44 9.99
C HIS A 93 -0.42 15.48 11.14
N ARG A 94 0.75 15.56 11.81
CA ARG A 94 1.15 14.69 12.94
C ARG A 94 1.12 13.20 12.61
N LEU A 95 1.37 12.86 11.35
CA LEU A 95 1.57 11.48 10.91
C LEU A 95 2.98 11.02 11.29
N SER A 96 3.20 9.70 11.35
CA SER A 96 4.57 9.20 11.46
C SER A 96 5.34 9.54 10.19
N ILE A 97 6.67 9.68 10.29
CA ILE A 97 7.49 9.98 9.12
C ILE A 97 7.42 8.87 8.06
N TRP A 98 7.28 7.60 8.47
CA TRP A 98 7.23 6.47 7.55
C TRP A 98 5.91 6.40 6.80
N ASP A 99 4.79 6.62 7.49
CA ASP A 99 3.48 6.79 6.86
C ASP A 99 3.47 7.96 5.88
N SER A 100 4.12 9.07 6.27
CA SER A 100 4.25 10.26 5.44
C SER A 100 5.09 10.00 4.18
N VAL A 101 6.13 9.16 4.27
CA VAL A 101 6.92 8.71 3.11
C VAL A 101 6.08 7.88 2.16
N VAL A 102 5.28 6.93 2.68
CA VAL A 102 4.38 6.10 1.86
C VAL A 102 3.37 6.99 1.12
N LEU A 103 2.71 7.90 1.83
CA LEU A 103 1.70 8.79 1.23
C LEU A 103 2.33 9.79 0.24
N SER A 104 3.51 10.35 0.56
CA SER A 104 4.22 11.26 -0.34
C SER A 104 4.70 10.56 -1.61
N THR A 105 5.19 9.32 -1.49
CA THR A 105 5.58 8.49 -2.64
C THR A 105 4.37 8.18 -3.52
N ALA A 106 3.22 7.82 -2.91
CA ALA A 106 1.99 7.57 -3.63
C ALA A 106 1.54 8.81 -4.42
N SER A 107 1.58 9.99 -3.79
CA SER A 107 1.26 11.27 -4.42
C SER A 107 2.18 11.56 -5.61
N GLN A 108 3.50 11.42 -5.43
CA GLN A 108 4.48 11.68 -6.49
C GLN A 108 4.34 10.69 -7.66
N ALA A 109 3.99 9.43 -7.38
CA ALA A 109 3.73 8.41 -8.40
C ALA A 109 2.41 8.62 -9.17
N GLY A 110 1.67 9.69 -8.88
CA GLY A 110 0.40 10.01 -9.52
C GLY A 110 -0.75 9.10 -9.09
N CYS A 111 -0.65 8.47 -7.92
CA CYS A 111 -1.74 7.67 -7.38
C CYS A 111 -2.93 8.59 -7.01
N ARG A 112 -4.11 7.99 -6.91
CA ARG A 112 -5.32 8.65 -6.38
C ARG A 112 -5.79 8.03 -5.08
N LEU A 113 -5.33 6.81 -4.78
CA LEU A 113 -5.67 6.09 -3.57
C LEU A 113 -4.42 5.54 -2.92
N LEU A 114 -4.42 5.49 -1.58
CA LEU A 114 -3.53 4.65 -0.80
C LEU A 114 -4.40 3.65 -0.05
N VAL A 115 -4.24 2.36 -0.36
CA VAL A 115 -4.95 1.29 0.35
C VAL A 115 -4.19 0.97 1.63
N SER A 116 -4.79 1.27 2.78
CA SER A 116 -4.17 1.09 4.11
C SER A 116 -5.22 0.85 5.18
N GLU A 117 -4.95 -0.06 6.12
CA GLU A 117 -5.74 -0.20 7.35
C GLU A 117 -5.30 0.75 8.47
N ASP A 118 -4.00 1.03 8.57
CA ASP A 118 -3.42 1.71 9.73
C ASP A 118 -3.58 3.24 9.67
N LEU A 119 -3.81 3.79 8.48
CA LEU A 119 -4.04 5.21 8.27
C LEU A 119 -5.52 5.58 8.36
N GLN A 120 -5.79 6.85 8.68
CA GLN A 120 -7.14 7.36 8.81
C GLN A 120 -7.89 7.27 7.47
N ASP A 121 -8.90 6.40 7.42
CA ASP A 121 -9.80 6.26 6.26
C ASP A 121 -10.42 7.62 5.88
N GLY A 122 -10.41 7.92 4.58
CA GLY A 122 -10.90 9.19 4.02
C GLY A 122 -9.92 10.36 4.13
N PHE A 123 -8.79 10.23 4.84
CA PHE A 123 -7.74 11.26 4.86
C PHE A 123 -7.24 11.51 3.43
N THR A 124 -7.08 12.78 3.05
CA THR A 124 -6.65 13.15 1.70
C THR A 124 -5.52 14.16 1.74
N TRP A 125 -4.46 13.87 0.99
CA TRP A 125 -3.32 14.77 0.81
C TRP A 125 -2.66 14.49 -0.54
N GLY A 126 -2.15 15.51 -1.22
CA GLY A 126 -1.43 15.32 -2.49
C GLY A 126 -2.25 14.63 -3.59
N ALA A 127 -3.57 14.86 -3.61
CA ALA A 127 -4.54 14.16 -4.49
C ALA A 127 -4.64 12.64 -4.27
N VAL A 128 -4.11 12.13 -3.14
CA VAL A 128 -4.26 10.74 -2.69
C VAL A 128 -5.25 10.69 -1.54
N THR A 129 -6.27 9.85 -1.66
CA THR A 129 -7.19 9.52 -0.57
C THR A 129 -6.82 8.17 0.04
N VAL A 130 -6.66 8.12 1.35
CA VAL A 130 -6.47 6.88 2.09
C VAL A 130 -7.81 6.14 2.15
N VAL A 131 -7.79 4.86 1.80
CA VAL A 131 -8.96 3.98 1.85
C VAL A 131 -8.63 2.67 2.53
N SER A 132 -9.43 2.29 3.52
CA SER A 132 -9.33 0.99 4.18
C SER A 132 -10.24 -0.01 3.47
N PRO A 133 -9.72 -1.18 3.06
CA PRO A 133 -10.54 -2.23 2.47
C PRO A 133 -11.47 -2.91 3.48
N PHE A 134 -11.31 -2.61 4.78
CA PHE A 134 -12.08 -3.17 5.88
C PHE A 134 -13.13 -2.21 6.45
N ALA A 135 -13.24 -0.99 5.90
CA ALA A 135 -14.22 -0.01 6.32
C ALA A 135 -15.66 -0.48 6.01
N ALA A 136 -16.59 -0.16 6.92
CA ALA A 136 -18.02 -0.41 6.76
C ALA A 136 -18.80 0.90 7.01
N PRO A 137 -19.46 1.49 5.98
CA PRO A 137 -19.56 1.01 4.60
C PRO A 137 -18.22 1.10 3.83
N ARG A 138 -18.08 0.27 2.80
CA ARG A 138 -16.89 0.26 1.92
C ARG A 138 -16.77 1.60 1.19
N HIS A 139 -15.55 2.08 1.01
CA HIS A 139 -15.32 3.37 0.36
C HIS A 139 -15.69 3.30 -1.15
N PRO A 140 -16.50 4.22 -1.70
CA PRO A 140 -16.97 4.15 -3.10
C PRO A 140 -15.84 4.11 -4.14
N LEU A 141 -14.68 4.67 -3.83
CA LEU A 141 -13.51 4.63 -4.71
C LEU A 141 -12.91 3.23 -4.84
N LEU A 142 -13.08 2.35 -3.85
CA LEU A 142 -12.71 0.94 -3.97
C LEU A 142 -13.68 0.17 -4.87
N ASP A 143 -14.98 0.50 -4.81
CA ASP A 143 -15.99 -0.13 -5.68
C ASP A 143 -15.79 0.29 -7.14
N ALA A 144 -15.40 1.53 -7.37
CA ALA A 144 -15.05 2.05 -8.69
C ALA A 144 -13.78 1.40 -9.30
N LEU A 145 -12.94 0.74 -8.50
CA LEU A 145 -11.84 -0.10 -9.01
C LEU A 145 -12.37 -1.46 -9.47
N ALA A 146 -13.20 -2.11 -8.65
CA ALA A 146 -13.78 -3.41 -8.97
C ALA A 146 -14.69 -3.36 -10.21
N GLY A 147 -15.41 -2.26 -10.41
CA GLY A 147 -16.31 -2.08 -11.57
C GLY A 147 -15.63 -1.80 -12.91
N LYS A 148 -14.31 -1.60 -12.96
CA LYS A 148 -13.58 -1.31 -14.22
C LYS A 148 -13.01 -2.54 -14.91
N SER A 149 -13.07 -3.69 -14.27
CA SER A 149 -12.48 -4.95 -14.77
C SER A 149 -13.42 -5.72 -15.72
N GLY A 150 -14.57 -5.14 -16.07
CA GLY A 150 -15.64 -5.79 -16.82
C GLY A 150 -16.09 -5.08 -18.10
N ASP A 151 -15.29 -4.16 -18.67
CA ASP A 151 -15.59 -3.44 -19.91
C ASP A 151 -14.41 -3.50 -20.90
#